data_AF-A0A2N4SXV9-F1
#
_entry.id   AF-A0A2N4SXV9-F1
#
_cell.length_a   1.000
_cell.length_b   1.000
_cell.length_c   1.000
_cell.angle_alpha   90.00
_cell.angle_beta   90.00
_cell.angle_gamma   90.00
#
_symmetry.space_group_name_H-M   'P 1'
#
loop_
_entity.id
_entity.type
_entity.pdbx_description
1 polymer ?
#
loop_
_entity_poly.entity_id
_entity_poly.type
_entity_poly.pdbx_seq_one_letter_code
_entity_poly.pdbx_strand_id
1 'polypeptide(L)'
;MDPVQEKKIPQAIVKSLRSMEDYGPENLQRLVATFAHEDSIDESRLVDHIVDAGVNDPPRHRFHLLLGRWDNAVDEEWTNGTEKATPERRQVIADLLWSEGTSRIRVDQEFPVPEDTTTTIDNGAWDPWYTKERVLAHEFYWPHYKKVVAKKLGEQAAQDLDESTDEVIRRLSDPTRAEIYQSKGLVMGHVQSGKTANFTGVTAKAIDAGYRLVIVLTGMMDNLRNQTQRRFDMELVGRENILFGIDPTDQELIDEVGVDYASTNDQDWPNGFTSFEIPPRDVGKPSIRRLTGESDDYKALKLGLGILDFKSTDSLAVPHLGVYHEKNLFGTDVRLAVVKKNSTVLKKLVNDLKSLQTNLREIPALIIDDEADQASVNTTRPKKARDKEEEKERTSINGYISTLLTLMPRAQYVAYTATPFANVFVDPEDSQDLFPKDFIVSLTPSPAYMGGKDFHDLDVPGHEVGGVSGLVKGENLRA
;
A
#
# COMPACT_ATOMS: atom_id res chain seq x y z
N MET A 1 -37.95 16.82 -18.13
CA MET A 1 -37.23 15.56 -18.38
C MET A 1 -37.93 14.46 -17.58
N ASP A 2 -38.02 13.25 -18.12
CA ASP A 2 -38.63 12.11 -17.43
C ASP A 2 -37.71 11.67 -16.27
N PRO A 3 -38.15 11.66 -15.00
CA PRO A 3 -37.34 11.27 -13.84
C PRO A 3 -36.73 9.87 -13.95
N VAL A 4 -37.30 9.01 -14.82
CA VAL A 4 -36.79 7.67 -15.09
C VAL A 4 -35.60 7.69 -16.08
N GLN A 5 -35.54 8.65 -17.00
CA GLN A 5 -34.42 8.84 -17.91
C GLN A 5 -33.18 9.40 -17.20
N GLU A 6 -33.38 10.29 -16.23
CA GLU A 6 -32.29 10.95 -15.47
C GLU A 6 -31.45 9.96 -14.64
N LYS A 7 -32.04 8.82 -14.21
CA LYS A 7 -31.31 7.74 -13.52
C LYS A 7 -30.58 6.76 -14.45
N LYS A 8 -30.85 6.77 -15.77
CA LYS A 8 -30.23 5.84 -16.73
C LYS A 8 -28.85 6.33 -17.21
N ILE A 9 -28.64 7.64 -17.23
CA ILE A 9 -27.42 8.23 -17.80
C ILE A 9 -26.18 7.93 -16.97
N PRO A 10 -26.18 8.09 -15.63
CA PRO A 10 -25.04 7.67 -14.81
C PRO A 10 -24.63 6.21 -15.08
N GLN A 11 -25.60 5.30 -15.17
CA GLN A 11 -25.33 3.88 -15.47
C GLN A 11 -24.80 3.68 -16.90
N ALA A 12 -25.32 4.43 -17.87
CA ALA A 12 -24.83 4.38 -19.25
C ALA A 12 -23.39 4.91 -19.35
N ILE A 13 -23.05 6.01 -18.65
CA ILE A 13 -21.68 6.54 -18.56
C ILE A 13 -20.73 5.47 -18.03
N VAL A 14 -21.08 4.83 -16.90
CA VAL A 14 -20.24 3.78 -16.32
C VAL A 14 -20.05 2.61 -17.30
N LYS A 15 -21.09 2.17 -18.02
CA LYS A 15 -20.99 1.11 -19.03
C LYS A 15 -20.10 1.51 -20.22
N SER A 16 -20.24 2.74 -20.71
CA SER A 16 -19.41 3.29 -21.78
C SER A 16 -17.94 3.32 -21.39
N LEU A 17 -17.64 3.84 -20.20
CA LEU A 17 -16.28 3.89 -19.67
C LEU A 17 -15.71 2.48 -19.50
N ARG A 18 -16.48 1.53 -18.94
CA ARG A 18 -16.06 0.11 -18.84
C ARG A 18 -15.72 -0.51 -20.20
N SER A 19 -16.42 -0.14 -21.27
CA SER A 19 -16.11 -0.68 -22.60
C SER A 19 -14.78 -0.20 -23.19
N MET A 20 -14.26 0.93 -22.71
CA MET A 20 -12.95 1.47 -23.12
C MET A 20 -11.81 0.95 -22.24
N GLU A 21 -12.08 0.06 -21.28
CA GLU A 21 -11.10 -0.34 -20.28
C GLU A 21 -9.94 -1.14 -20.87
N ASP A 22 -10.13 -1.91 -21.94
CA ASP A 22 -9.03 -2.67 -22.55
C ASP A 22 -8.39 -1.93 -23.74
N TYR A 23 -8.84 -0.71 -24.04
CA TYR A 23 -8.49 0.03 -25.25
C TYR A 23 -8.24 1.53 -24.97
N GLY A 24 -7.95 2.30 -26.02
CA GLY A 24 -7.81 3.75 -25.92
C GLY A 24 -9.13 4.48 -25.67
N PRO A 25 -9.08 5.81 -25.44
CA PRO A 25 -10.30 6.61 -25.34
C PRO A 25 -11.06 6.58 -26.68
N GLU A 26 -12.38 6.49 -26.57
CA GLU A 26 -13.32 6.54 -27.70
C GLU A 26 -14.42 7.57 -27.44
N ASN A 27 -15.16 7.96 -28.47
CA ASN A 27 -16.19 8.99 -28.36
C ASN A 27 -17.25 8.61 -27.30
N LEU A 28 -17.21 9.31 -26.17
CA LEU A 28 -18.02 8.98 -25.00
C LEU A 28 -19.49 9.30 -25.26
N GLN A 29 -19.79 10.43 -25.93
CA GLN A 29 -21.16 10.80 -26.30
C GLN A 29 -21.88 9.69 -27.08
N ARG A 30 -21.19 9.13 -28.08
CA ARG A 30 -21.72 8.04 -28.91
C ARG A 30 -21.99 6.78 -28.10
N LEU A 31 -21.05 6.38 -27.24
CA LEU A 31 -21.22 5.18 -26.44
C LEU A 31 -22.33 5.35 -25.40
N VAL A 32 -22.40 6.50 -24.73
CA VAL A 32 -23.44 6.73 -23.71
C VAL A 32 -24.82 6.80 -24.36
N ALA A 33 -24.95 7.47 -25.51
CA ALA A 33 -26.20 7.48 -26.27
C ALA A 33 -26.66 6.04 -26.61
N THR A 34 -25.73 5.19 -27.02
CA THR A 34 -25.99 3.78 -27.33
C THR A 34 -26.49 3.01 -26.09
N PHE A 35 -25.79 3.13 -24.95
CA PHE A 35 -26.17 2.42 -23.71
C PHE A 35 -27.41 2.99 -23.01
N ALA A 36 -27.69 4.29 -23.19
CA ALA A 36 -28.88 4.95 -22.68
C ALA A 36 -30.11 4.73 -23.58
N HIS A 37 -29.91 4.21 -24.79
CA HIS A 37 -30.92 4.13 -25.85
C HIS A 37 -31.48 5.52 -26.23
N GLU A 38 -30.61 6.50 -26.36
CA GLU A 38 -30.91 7.86 -26.85
C GLU A 38 -30.26 8.07 -28.23
N ASP A 39 -30.88 8.88 -29.10
CA ASP A 39 -30.33 9.15 -30.44
C ASP A 39 -29.02 9.95 -30.40
N SER A 40 -28.88 10.81 -29.40
CA SER A 40 -27.68 11.60 -29.14
C SER A 40 -27.67 12.05 -27.67
N ILE A 41 -26.47 12.33 -27.15
CA ILE A 41 -26.31 12.94 -25.84
C ILE A 41 -25.36 14.13 -25.96
N ASP A 42 -25.79 15.23 -25.35
CA ASP A 42 -25.03 16.45 -25.28
C ASP A 42 -23.77 16.31 -24.40
N GLU A 43 -22.69 16.95 -24.81
CA GLU A 43 -21.39 16.90 -24.13
C GLU A 43 -21.49 17.47 -22.71
N SER A 44 -22.15 18.63 -22.55
CA SER A 44 -22.25 19.31 -21.25
C SER A 44 -23.04 18.47 -20.27
N ARG A 45 -24.10 17.80 -20.73
CA ARG A 45 -24.92 16.90 -19.91
C ARG A 45 -24.11 15.70 -19.38
N LEU A 46 -23.18 15.16 -20.16
CA LEU A 46 -22.29 14.09 -19.68
C LEU A 46 -21.28 14.63 -18.67
N VAL A 47 -20.73 15.80 -18.95
CA VAL A 47 -19.75 16.44 -18.09
C VAL A 47 -20.38 16.84 -16.76
N ASP A 48 -21.65 17.26 -16.72
CA ASP A 48 -22.37 17.51 -15.46
C ASP A 48 -22.44 16.24 -14.60
N HIS A 49 -22.68 15.07 -15.19
CA HIS A 49 -22.69 13.79 -14.47
C HIS A 49 -21.29 13.27 -14.09
N ILE A 50 -20.22 13.86 -14.62
CA ILE A 50 -18.83 13.44 -14.35
C ILE A 50 -18.13 14.44 -13.42
N VAL A 51 -18.33 15.73 -13.62
CA VAL A 51 -17.69 16.83 -12.91
C VAL A 51 -18.55 17.28 -11.72
N ASP A 52 -19.85 17.51 -11.91
CA ASP A 52 -20.70 18.03 -10.82
C ASP A 52 -21.30 16.93 -9.93
N ALA A 53 -21.08 15.67 -10.31
CA ALA A 53 -21.49 14.54 -9.49
C ALA A 53 -20.66 14.46 -8.20
N GLY A 54 -21.25 13.89 -7.14
CA GLY A 54 -20.55 13.72 -5.86
C GLY A 54 -19.22 12.98 -6.06
N VAL A 55 -18.23 13.24 -5.20
CA VAL A 55 -16.86 12.68 -5.33
C VAL A 55 -16.84 11.15 -5.42
N ASN A 56 -17.83 10.48 -4.80
CA ASN A 56 -18.01 9.03 -4.82
C ASN A 56 -19.05 8.54 -5.85
N ASP A 57 -19.53 9.41 -6.75
CA ASP A 57 -20.50 9.02 -7.77
C ASP A 57 -19.81 8.15 -8.83
N PRO A 58 -20.35 6.95 -9.16
CA PRO A 58 -19.71 6.00 -10.06
C PRO A 58 -19.20 6.56 -11.41
N PRO A 59 -19.91 7.46 -12.12
CA PRO A 59 -19.44 8.04 -13.39
C PRO A 59 -18.20 8.92 -13.20
N ARG A 60 -18.21 9.82 -12.22
CA ARG A 60 -17.08 10.70 -11.87
C ARG A 60 -15.85 9.88 -11.54
N HIS A 61 -16.04 8.93 -10.62
CA HIS A 61 -14.96 8.08 -10.16
C HIS A 61 -14.35 7.29 -11.32
N ARG A 62 -15.19 6.61 -12.12
CA ARG A 62 -14.69 5.78 -13.24
C ARG A 62 -14.01 6.62 -14.33
N PHE A 63 -14.52 7.82 -14.60
CA PHE A 63 -13.92 8.72 -15.57
C PHE A 63 -12.51 9.13 -15.14
N HIS A 64 -12.36 9.55 -13.88
CA HIS A 64 -11.06 9.93 -13.31
C HIS A 64 -10.02 8.81 -13.44
N LEU A 65 -10.42 7.56 -13.23
CA LEU A 65 -9.53 6.40 -13.33
C LEU A 65 -9.04 6.15 -14.77
N LEU A 66 -9.95 6.17 -15.74
CA LEU A 66 -9.57 5.99 -17.15
C LEU A 66 -8.76 7.17 -17.68
N LEU A 67 -9.07 8.38 -17.23
CA LEU A 67 -8.33 9.57 -17.57
C LEU A 67 -6.86 9.42 -17.16
N GLY A 68 -6.60 9.00 -15.92
CA GLY A 68 -5.25 8.72 -15.43
C GLY A 68 -4.56 7.55 -16.14
N ARG A 69 -5.33 6.53 -16.57
CA ARG A 69 -4.81 5.44 -17.42
C ARG A 69 -4.28 5.97 -18.73
N TRP A 70 -5.12 6.71 -19.43
CA TRP A 70 -4.80 7.24 -20.75
C TRP A 70 -3.61 8.20 -20.68
N ASP A 71 -3.49 9.00 -19.62
CA ASP A 71 -2.30 9.82 -19.43
C ASP A 71 -1.00 9.04 -19.37
N ASN A 72 -1.05 7.88 -18.73
CA ASN A 72 0.13 7.07 -18.45
C ASN A 72 0.37 5.95 -19.46
N ALA A 73 -0.46 5.84 -20.50
CA ALA A 73 -0.31 4.82 -21.54
C ALA A 73 0.99 5.04 -22.34
N VAL A 74 1.78 3.97 -22.47
CA VAL A 74 3.07 3.94 -23.18
C VAL A 74 2.93 2.98 -24.36
N ASP A 75 3.48 3.35 -25.51
CA ASP A 75 3.53 2.51 -26.72
C ASP A 75 2.17 2.09 -27.31
N GLU A 76 1.10 2.86 -27.06
CA GLU A 76 -0.20 2.64 -27.71
C GLU A 76 -0.40 3.58 -28.92
N GLU A 77 -1.02 3.07 -30.00
CA GLU A 77 -1.15 3.80 -31.28
C GLU A 77 -1.94 5.10 -31.15
N TRP A 78 -2.99 5.12 -30.34
CA TRP A 78 -3.86 6.29 -30.15
C TRP A 78 -3.16 7.45 -29.43
N THR A 79 -2.03 7.20 -28.77
CA THR A 79 -1.29 8.22 -28.00
C THR A 79 -0.63 9.27 -28.88
N ASN A 80 -0.52 8.99 -30.18
CA ASN A 80 0.07 9.86 -31.20
C ASN A 80 1.48 10.35 -30.83
N GLY A 81 2.26 9.52 -30.12
CA GLY A 81 3.64 9.82 -29.74
C GLY A 81 3.82 10.90 -28.67
N THR A 82 2.75 11.34 -28.02
CA THR A 82 2.84 12.32 -26.92
C THR A 82 3.49 11.71 -25.68
N GLU A 83 4.22 12.51 -24.90
CA GLU A 83 4.77 12.05 -23.63
C GLU A 83 3.66 11.85 -22.59
N LYS A 84 3.85 10.89 -21.67
CA LYS A 84 2.87 10.58 -20.62
C LYS A 84 2.64 11.77 -19.69
N ALA A 85 1.42 11.88 -19.15
CA ALA A 85 1.04 12.89 -18.16
C ALA A 85 1.41 14.33 -18.56
N THR A 86 1.15 14.68 -19.83
CA THR A 86 1.39 16.03 -20.37
C THR A 86 0.08 16.70 -20.80
N PRO A 87 0.04 18.05 -20.86
CA PRO A 87 -1.07 18.77 -21.48
C PRO A 87 -1.34 18.33 -22.94
N GLU A 88 -0.30 17.96 -23.67
CA GLU A 88 -0.38 17.43 -25.04
C GLU A 88 -1.08 16.06 -25.07
N ARG A 89 -0.74 15.16 -24.14
CA ARG A 89 -1.45 13.89 -23.97
C ARG A 89 -2.92 14.11 -23.64
N ARG A 90 -3.22 15.08 -22.78
CA ARG A 90 -4.60 15.40 -22.41
C ARG A 90 -5.43 15.90 -23.60
N GLN A 91 -4.81 16.69 -24.49
CA GLN A 91 -5.46 17.13 -25.72
C GLN A 91 -5.86 15.94 -26.60
N VAL A 92 -4.96 14.97 -26.81
CA VAL A 92 -5.25 13.75 -27.59
C VAL A 92 -6.43 12.98 -26.99
N ILE A 93 -6.46 12.85 -25.67
CA ILE A 93 -7.56 12.17 -24.97
C ILE A 93 -8.88 12.92 -25.16
N ALA A 94 -8.88 14.25 -25.00
CA ALA A 94 -10.06 15.08 -25.16
C ALA A 94 -10.65 14.98 -26.58
N ASP A 95 -9.79 15.00 -27.61
CA ASP A 95 -10.19 14.90 -29.02
C ASP A 95 -10.83 13.54 -29.37
N LEU A 96 -10.45 12.48 -28.65
CA LEU A 96 -11.02 11.15 -28.83
C LEU A 96 -12.33 10.96 -28.05
N LEU A 97 -12.45 11.56 -26.86
CA LEU A 97 -13.63 11.44 -26.00
C LEU A 97 -14.79 12.31 -26.45
N TRP A 98 -14.49 13.53 -26.89
CA TRP A 98 -15.47 14.60 -27.09
C TRP A 98 -15.56 15.00 -28.55
N SER A 99 -16.79 15.18 -29.04
CA SER A 99 -17.00 15.50 -30.46
C SER A 99 -16.73 16.98 -30.76
N GLU A 100 -16.98 17.85 -29.78
CA GLU A 100 -16.85 19.30 -29.93
C GLU A 100 -15.70 19.86 -29.08
N GLY A 101 -15.31 19.16 -28.00
CA GLY A 101 -14.17 19.52 -27.15
C GLY A 101 -14.44 20.73 -26.25
N THR A 102 -15.69 21.21 -26.19
CA THR A 102 -16.11 22.40 -25.45
C THR A 102 -15.93 22.28 -23.94
N SER A 103 -15.93 21.05 -23.44
CA SER A 103 -15.85 20.72 -22.02
C SER A 103 -14.44 20.45 -21.53
N ARG A 104 -13.44 20.46 -22.43
CA ARG A 104 -12.03 20.20 -22.10
C ARG A 104 -11.57 21.07 -20.93
N ILE A 105 -11.81 22.38 -20.99
CA ILE A 105 -11.35 23.32 -19.96
C ILE A 105 -11.91 22.93 -18.58
N ARG A 106 -13.20 22.57 -18.54
CA ARG A 106 -13.88 22.20 -17.30
C ARG A 106 -13.39 20.85 -16.77
N VAL A 107 -13.17 19.89 -17.65
CA VAL A 107 -12.59 18.58 -17.32
C VAL A 107 -11.15 18.72 -16.82
N ASP A 108 -10.31 19.51 -17.49
CA ASP A 108 -8.91 19.72 -17.12
C ASP A 108 -8.78 20.53 -15.82
N GLN A 109 -9.73 21.42 -15.51
CA GLN A 109 -9.80 22.12 -14.23
C GLN A 109 -10.16 21.16 -13.08
N GLU A 110 -11.11 20.26 -13.29
CA GLU A 110 -11.54 19.31 -12.27
C GLU A 110 -10.56 18.14 -12.10
N PHE A 111 -9.91 17.74 -13.20
CA PHE A 111 -8.96 16.64 -13.27
C PHE A 111 -7.63 17.13 -13.86
N PRO A 112 -6.87 17.92 -13.10
CA PRO A 112 -5.62 18.51 -13.59
C PRO A 112 -4.63 17.42 -14.02
N VAL A 113 -3.85 17.74 -15.06
CA VAL A 113 -2.68 16.94 -15.41
C VAL A 113 -1.76 16.96 -14.18
N PRO A 114 -1.36 15.80 -13.62
CA PRO A 114 -0.56 15.78 -12.41
C PRO A 114 0.82 16.38 -12.69
N GLU A 115 1.02 17.68 -12.41
CA GLU A 115 2.34 18.31 -12.44
C GLU A 115 3.17 17.93 -11.21
N ASP A 116 2.52 17.46 -10.13
CA ASP A 116 3.20 16.82 -9.02
C ASP A 116 2.28 15.88 -8.21
N THR A 117 2.91 14.92 -7.54
CA THR A 117 2.45 13.54 -7.28
C THR A 117 1.49 13.29 -6.10
N THR A 118 0.34 13.97 -6.00
CA THR A 118 -0.72 13.49 -5.08
C THR A 118 -2.13 13.86 -5.52
N THR A 119 -2.93 12.85 -5.89
CA THR A 119 -4.37 13.04 -6.07
C THR A 119 -5.08 12.70 -4.77
N THR A 120 -5.56 13.73 -4.08
CA THR A 120 -6.43 13.55 -2.92
C THR A 120 -7.85 13.32 -3.42
N ILE A 121 -8.50 12.23 -2.99
CA ILE A 121 -9.93 12.07 -3.18
C ILE A 121 -10.56 12.93 -2.07
N ASP A 122 -10.84 14.20 -2.40
CA ASP A 122 -11.26 15.19 -1.40
C ASP A 122 -12.58 14.78 -0.74
N ASN A 123 -12.52 14.40 0.54
CA ASN A 123 -13.67 14.09 1.39
C ASN A 123 -13.78 15.07 2.58
N GLY A 124 -13.31 16.32 2.42
CA GLY A 124 -13.60 17.43 3.36
C GLY A 124 -12.40 17.96 4.14
N ALA A 125 -12.68 18.86 5.09
CA ALA A 125 -11.69 19.64 5.84
C ALA A 125 -10.60 18.76 6.48
N TRP A 126 -9.41 18.81 5.89
CA TRP A 126 -8.22 18.11 6.36
C TRP A 126 -7.82 18.60 7.76
N ASP A 127 -7.72 17.68 8.72
CA ASP A 127 -7.28 17.92 10.09
C ASP A 127 -5.76 17.64 10.19
N PRO A 128 -4.90 18.66 10.32
CA PRO A 128 -3.44 18.49 10.35
C PRO A 128 -2.97 17.91 11.68
N TRP A 129 -3.28 16.63 11.95
CA TRP A 129 -2.98 15.97 13.22
C TRP A 129 -1.51 15.54 13.38
N TYR A 130 -0.82 15.29 12.27
CA TYR A 130 0.58 14.86 12.26
C TYR A 130 1.51 16.08 12.24
N THR A 131 1.55 16.80 13.35
CA THR A 131 2.34 18.03 13.52
C THR A 131 3.79 17.74 13.92
N LYS A 132 4.67 18.72 13.71
CA LYS A 132 6.09 18.62 14.12
C LYS A 132 6.23 18.45 15.63
N GLU A 133 5.40 19.11 16.42
CA GLU A 133 5.42 19.00 17.89
C GLU A 133 5.12 17.57 18.34
N ARG A 134 4.14 16.92 17.69
CA ARG A 134 3.79 15.52 17.97
C ARG A 134 4.93 14.58 17.58
N VAL A 135 5.52 14.79 16.41
CA VAL A 135 6.66 13.99 15.94
C VAL A 135 7.80 14.07 16.95
N LEU A 136 8.25 15.27 17.32
CA LEU A 136 9.34 15.47 18.27
C LEU A 136 9.05 14.88 19.66
N ALA A 137 7.80 14.84 20.09
CA ALA A 137 7.42 14.26 21.38
C ALA A 137 7.58 12.72 21.42
N HIS A 138 7.44 12.04 20.28
CA HIS A 138 7.31 10.58 20.24
C HIS A 138 8.31 9.87 19.33
N GLU A 139 9.03 10.58 18.46
CA GLU A 139 9.98 9.98 17.52
C GLU A 139 10.97 9.05 18.21
N PHE A 140 11.16 7.88 17.61
CA PHE A 140 12.17 6.91 18.00
C PHE A 140 12.54 6.06 16.79
N TYR A 141 11.58 5.37 16.20
CA TYR A 141 11.87 4.45 15.10
C TYR A 141 12.20 5.16 13.79
N TRP A 142 11.51 6.25 13.46
CA TRP A 142 11.76 6.98 12.23
C TRP A 142 13.19 7.55 12.15
N PRO A 143 13.73 8.26 13.16
CA PRO A 143 15.11 8.75 13.12
C PRO A 143 16.16 7.63 12.93
N HIS A 144 15.95 6.44 13.52
CA HIS A 144 16.85 5.30 13.32
C HIS A 144 16.75 4.77 11.89
N TYR A 145 15.54 4.60 11.38
CA TYR A 145 15.33 4.14 10.01
C TYR A 145 15.87 5.14 8.97
N LYS A 146 15.67 6.45 9.19
CA LYS A 146 16.21 7.52 8.33
C LYS A 146 17.74 7.44 8.24
N LYS A 147 18.44 7.12 9.34
CA LYS A 147 19.90 6.88 9.33
C LYS A 147 20.29 5.64 8.52
N VAL A 148 19.51 4.55 8.60
CA VAL A 148 19.74 3.35 7.79
C VAL A 148 19.62 3.68 6.29
N VAL A 149 18.57 4.41 5.91
CA VAL A 149 18.35 4.85 4.53
C VAL A 149 19.45 5.81 4.08
N ALA A 150 19.82 6.80 4.89
CA ALA A 150 20.89 7.74 4.58
C ALA A 150 22.25 7.03 4.36
N LYS A 151 22.56 6.03 5.18
CA LYS A 151 23.78 5.21 5.04
C LYS A 151 23.79 4.40 3.74
N LYS A 152 22.64 3.85 3.33
CA LYS A 152 22.54 2.98 2.13
C LYS A 152 22.38 3.75 0.83
N LEU A 153 21.59 4.81 0.83
CA LEU A 153 21.12 5.51 -0.38
C LEU A 153 21.48 7.00 -0.41
N GLY A 154 22.07 7.54 0.67
CA GLY A 154 22.46 8.93 0.80
C GLY A 154 21.42 9.81 1.49
N GLU A 155 21.88 10.95 2.01
CA GLU A 155 21.05 11.91 2.78
C GLU A 155 19.85 12.44 1.98
N GLN A 156 20.04 12.69 0.67
CA GLN A 156 18.94 13.16 -0.18
C GLN A 156 17.83 12.11 -0.29
N ALA A 157 18.16 10.83 -0.51
CA ALA A 157 17.16 9.77 -0.57
C ALA A 157 16.41 9.63 0.76
N ALA A 158 17.11 9.77 1.89
CA ALA A 158 16.49 9.76 3.21
C ALA A 158 15.54 10.94 3.44
N GLN A 159 15.86 12.12 2.87
CA GLN A 159 15.00 13.29 2.90
C GLN A 159 13.78 13.15 1.98
N ASP A 160 13.96 12.66 0.75
CA ASP A 160 12.86 12.35 -0.17
C ASP A 160 11.89 11.32 0.45
N LEU A 161 12.44 10.33 1.16
CA LEU A 161 11.64 9.36 1.91
C LEU A 161 10.88 10.01 3.07
N ASP A 162 11.51 10.95 3.78
CA ASP A 162 10.89 11.68 4.88
C ASP A 162 9.63 12.38 4.38
N GLU A 163 9.76 13.15 3.31
CA GLU A 163 8.67 13.92 2.71
C GLU A 163 7.56 13.01 2.16
N SER A 164 7.92 11.97 1.39
CA SER A 164 6.93 11.06 0.82
C SER A 164 6.18 10.21 1.86
N THR A 165 6.84 9.81 2.95
CA THR A 165 6.18 9.06 4.03
C THR A 165 5.32 9.95 4.92
N ASP A 166 5.71 11.22 5.09
CA ASP A 166 4.90 12.24 5.73
C ASP A 166 3.56 12.42 5.02
N GLU A 167 3.56 12.49 3.69
CA GLU A 167 2.34 12.61 2.89
C GLU A 167 1.38 11.43 3.13
N VAL A 168 1.89 10.20 3.28
CA VAL A 168 1.03 9.05 3.59
C VAL A 168 0.48 9.16 5.02
N ILE A 169 1.32 9.43 6.02
CA ILE A 169 0.93 9.45 7.43
C ILE A 169 -0.11 10.55 7.71
N ARG A 170 0.08 11.75 7.17
CA ARG A 170 -0.83 12.89 7.34
C ARG A 170 -2.25 12.63 6.83
N ARG A 171 -2.45 11.59 6.00
CA ARG A 171 -3.76 11.18 5.44
C ARG A 171 -4.39 10.00 6.18
N LEU A 172 -3.66 9.36 7.08
CA LEU A 172 -4.22 8.40 8.02
C LEU A 172 -5.01 9.15 9.11
N SER A 173 -5.88 8.47 9.85
CA SER A 173 -6.55 9.06 11.01
C SER A 173 -5.58 9.34 12.16
N ASP A 174 -5.83 10.34 13.00
CA ASP A 174 -5.15 10.43 14.30
C ASP A 174 -5.51 9.20 15.16
N PRO A 175 -4.53 8.41 15.63
CA PRO A 175 -4.80 7.23 16.46
C PRO A 175 -5.44 7.55 17.81
N THR A 176 -5.34 8.80 18.30
CA THR A 176 -5.94 9.28 19.55
C THR A 176 -7.35 9.86 19.38
N ARG A 177 -7.83 10.00 18.14
CA ARG A 177 -9.12 10.64 17.85
C ARG A 177 -10.27 9.94 18.58
N ALA A 178 -11.16 10.71 19.20
CA ALA A 178 -12.35 10.15 19.84
C ALA A 178 -13.27 9.47 18.81
N GLU A 179 -13.53 10.15 17.69
CA GLU A 179 -14.31 9.62 16.57
C GLU A 179 -13.51 8.53 15.84
N ILE A 180 -14.18 7.41 15.57
CA ILE A 180 -13.58 6.29 14.86
C ILE A 180 -13.55 6.61 13.37
N TYR A 181 -12.37 6.57 12.78
CA TYR A 181 -12.17 6.70 11.34
C TYR A 181 -11.19 5.65 10.83
N GLN A 182 -11.51 5.08 9.67
CA GLN A 182 -10.68 4.12 8.96
C GLN A 182 -10.37 4.72 7.59
N SER A 183 -9.15 5.26 7.44
CA SER A 183 -8.66 5.73 6.14
C SER A 183 -8.27 4.54 5.27
N LYS A 184 -8.55 4.62 3.96
CA LYS A 184 -8.10 3.67 2.94
C LYS A 184 -7.44 4.44 1.81
N GLY A 185 -6.16 4.19 1.60
CA GLY A 185 -5.37 4.85 0.58
C GLY A 185 -4.58 3.89 -0.30
N LEU A 186 -4.14 4.41 -1.44
CA LEU A 186 -3.31 3.71 -2.41
C LEU A 186 -1.99 4.48 -2.57
N VAL A 187 -0.88 3.77 -2.52
CA VAL A 187 0.44 4.28 -2.83
C VAL A 187 0.96 3.57 -4.07
N MET A 188 1.17 4.35 -5.12
CA MET A 188 1.56 3.87 -6.45
C MET A 188 3.03 4.19 -6.69
N GLY A 189 3.84 3.22 -7.06
CA GLY A 189 5.23 3.48 -7.41
C GLY A 189 5.73 2.49 -8.45
N HIS A 190 6.51 2.94 -9.43
CA HIS A 190 7.11 2.06 -10.45
C HIS A 190 7.92 0.90 -9.83
N VAL A 191 8.19 -0.15 -10.61
CA VAL A 191 9.13 -1.21 -10.19
C VAL A 191 10.46 -0.53 -9.80
N GLN A 192 11.02 -0.87 -8.64
CA GLN A 192 12.22 -0.24 -8.03
C GLN A 192 12.06 1.22 -7.55
N SER A 193 10.83 1.74 -7.40
CA SER A 193 10.58 3.08 -6.83
C SER A 193 10.82 3.21 -5.32
N GLY A 194 11.31 2.15 -4.65
CA GLY A 194 11.53 2.17 -3.21
C GLY A 194 10.26 1.96 -2.37
N LYS A 195 9.20 1.33 -2.90
CA LYS A 195 7.93 1.03 -2.16
C LYS A 195 8.19 0.42 -0.79
N THR A 196 9.06 -0.58 -0.72
CA THR A 196 9.44 -1.24 0.53
C THR A 196 10.12 -0.31 1.51
N ALA A 197 10.95 0.63 1.00
CA ALA A 197 11.52 1.65 1.87
C ALA A 197 10.43 2.60 2.38
N ASN A 198 9.50 2.98 1.50
CA ASN A 198 8.39 3.86 1.84
C ASN A 198 7.48 3.23 2.88
N PHE A 199 6.96 2.01 2.69
CA PHE A 199 6.08 1.40 3.68
C PHE A 199 6.80 1.04 4.99
N THR A 200 8.11 0.78 4.96
CA THR A 200 8.90 0.61 6.19
C THR A 200 9.01 1.93 6.94
N GLY A 201 9.25 3.04 6.23
CA GLY A 201 9.25 4.38 6.79
C GLY A 201 7.88 4.83 7.31
N VAL A 202 6.81 4.56 6.58
CA VAL A 202 5.42 4.74 7.05
C VAL A 202 5.18 3.90 8.30
N THR A 203 5.64 2.66 8.36
CA THR A 203 5.51 1.84 9.57
C THR A 203 6.25 2.46 10.76
N ALA A 204 7.50 2.90 10.57
CA ALA A 204 8.28 3.55 11.61
C ALA A 204 7.58 4.81 12.15
N LYS A 205 7.12 5.69 11.26
CA LYS A 205 6.36 6.90 11.62
C LYS A 205 5.02 6.59 12.26
N ALA A 206 4.32 5.56 11.79
CA ALA A 206 3.05 5.13 12.37
C ALA A 206 3.24 4.61 13.81
N ILE A 207 4.28 3.83 14.06
CA ILE A 207 4.63 3.40 15.41
C ILE A 207 4.88 4.61 16.32
N ASP A 208 5.72 5.54 15.88
CA ASP A 208 6.01 6.77 16.63
C ASP A 208 4.74 7.61 16.84
N ALA A 209 3.81 7.62 15.88
CA ALA A 209 2.54 8.36 15.95
C ALA A 209 1.48 7.74 16.87
N GLY A 210 1.61 6.45 17.22
CA GLY A 210 0.68 5.75 18.12
C GLY A 210 -0.01 4.52 17.54
N TYR A 211 0.35 4.02 16.36
CA TYR A 211 -0.21 2.76 15.84
C TYR A 211 0.39 1.56 16.57
N ARG A 212 -0.45 0.66 17.09
CA ARG A 212 -0.03 -0.42 18.02
C ARG A 212 -0.18 -1.82 17.49
N LEU A 213 -0.87 -1.98 16.38
CA LEU A 213 -0.87 -3.20 15.60
C LEU A 213 -0.50 -2.84 14.16
N VAL A 214 0.53 -3.49 13.63
CA VAL A 214 0.95 -3.38 12.24
C VAL A 214 0.84 -4.75 11.60
N ILE A 215 0.10 -4.84 10.50
CA ILE A 215 -0.04 -6.04 9.68
C ILE A 215 0.45 -5.68 8.29
N VAL A 216 1.52 -6.33 7.84
CA VAL A 216 2.05 -6.21 6.49
C VAL A 216 1.63 -7.44 5.72
N LEU A 217 0.75 -7.27 4.72
CA LEU A 217 0.33 -8.32 3.82
C LEU A 217 1.27 -8.33 2.62
N THR A 218 1.97 -9.45 2.41
CA THR A 218 2.94 -9.61 1.31
C THR A 218 2.35 -10.46 0.18
N GLY A 219 3.13 -10.74 -0.87
CA GLY A 219 2.77 -11.72 -1.91
C GLY A 219 2.41 -13.12 -1.35
N MET A 220 1.90 -13.98 -2.24
CA MET A 220 1.40 -15.32 -1.86
C MET A 220 2.50 -16.34 -1.50
N MET A 221 3.75 -16.04 -1.85
CA MET A 221 4.89 -16.96 -1.75
C MET A 221 5.72 -16.69 -0.50
N ASP A 222 6.22 -17.78 0.12
CA ASP A 222 7.01 -17.68 1.36
C ASP A 222 8.34 -16.92 1.15
N ASN A 223 8.95 -16.98 -0.04
CA ASN A 223 10.18 -16.24 -0.32
C ASN A 223 9.98 -14.70 -0.24
N LEU A 224 8.90 -14.17 -0.83
CA LEU A 224 8.57 -12.74 -0.79
C LEU A 224 8.25 -12.30 0.64
N ARG A 225 7.53 -13.13 1.39
CA ARG A 225 7.22 -12.89 2.81
C ARG A 225 8.47 -12.86 3.67
N ASN A 226 9.35 -13.86 3.52
CA ASN A 226 10.62 -13.95 4.27
C ASN A 226 11.56 -12.79 3.93
N GLN A 227 11.63 -12.37 2.66
CA GLN A 227 12.41 -11.21 2.23
C GLN A 227 11.90 -9.92 2.90
N THR A 228 10.58 -9.73 2.92
CA THR A 228 9.97 -8.58 3.58
C THR A 228 10.20 -8.60 5.10
N GLN A 229 9.99 -9.75 5.74
CA GLN A 229 10.24 -9.94 7.17
C GLN A 229 11.69 -9.62 7.54
N ARG A 230 12.66 -10.23 6.83
CA ARG A 230 14.09 -9.98 7.05
C ARG A 230 14.41 -8.49 6.93
N ARG A 231 13.83 -7.80 5.96
CA ARG A 231 14.08 -6.38 5.78
C ARG A 231 13.51 -5.53 6.90
N PHE A 232 12.28 -5.80 7.34
CA PHE A 232 11.73 -5.19 8.54
C PHE A 232 12.65 -5.44 9.74
N ASP A 233 13.14 -6.66 9.89
CA ASP A 233 13.98 -7.06 11.01
C ASP A 233 15.34 -6.34 11.01
N MET A 234 15.97 -6.27 9.83
CA MET A 234 17.25 -5.58 9.65
C MET A 234 17.14 -4.06 9.79
N GLU A 235 16.11 -3.44 9.23
CA GLU A 235 16.08 -1.98 9.07
C GLU A 235 15.23 -1.27 10.13
N LEU A 236 14.21 -1.93 10.70
CA LEU A 236 13.24 -1.32 11.61
C LEU A 236 13.14 -2.01 12.97
N VAL A 237 13.01 -3.34 13.03
CA VAL A 237 12.82 -4.05 14.30
C VAL A 237 14.10 -4.03 15.12
N GLY A 238 15.24 -4.31 14.49
CA GLY A 238 16.55 -4.24 15.12
C GLY A 238 16.83 -5.33 16.14
N ARG A 239 18.11 -5.44 16.51
CA ARG A 239 18.61 -6.55 17.35
C ARG A 239 17.95 -6.61 18.73
N GLU A 240 17.73 -5.46 19.36
CA GLU A 240 17.21 -5.40 20.73
C GLU A 240 15.76 -5.92 20.84
N ASN A 241 14.93 -5.67 19.83
CA ASN A 241 13.57 -6.23 19.80
C ASN A 241 13.55 -7.71 19.36
N ILE A 242 14.51 -8.16 18.54
CA ILE A 242 14.64 -9.57 18.12
C ILE A 242 15.13 -10.45 19.27
N LEU A 243 16.16 -10.01 20.00
CA LEU A 243 16.67 -10.67 21.21
C LEU A 243 15.66 -10.63 22.36
N PHE A 244 14.81 -9.60 22.38
CA PHE A 244 13.71 -9.45 23.32
C PHE A 244 14.14 -9.59 24.80
N GLY A 245 15.26 -8.96 25.15
CA GLY A 245 15.82 -8.96 26.51
C GLY A 245 16.81 -10.08 26.82
N ILE A 246 17.06 -11.00 25.88
CA ILE A 246 18.18 -11.95 25.97
C ILE A 246 19.51 -11.17 25.86
N ASP A 247 20.46 -11.46 26.74
CA ASP A 247 21.79 -10.87 26.71
C ASP A 247 22.49 -11.27 25.39
N PRO A 248 22.92 -10.31 24.55
CA PRO A 248 23.59 -10.63 23.29
C PRO A 248 24.92 -11.39 23.43
N THR A 249 25.46 -11.50 24.65
CA THR A 249 26.68 -12.28 24.94
C THR A 249 26.40 -13.72 25.37
N ASP A 250 25.13 -14.06 25.67
CA ASP A 250 24.71 -15.41 26.09
C ASP A 250 24.32 -16.26 24.87
N GLN A 251 25.32 -16.72 24.12
CA GLN A 251 25.09 -17.52 22.91
C GLN A 251 24.40 -18.86 23.21
N GLU A 252 24.64 -19.44 24.38
CA GLU A 252 24.01 -20.71 24.78
C GLU A 252 22.49 -20.54 24.88
N LEU A 253 22.01 -19.48 25.55
CA LEU A 253 20.59 -19.18 25.64
C LEU A 253 19.99 -18.77 24.29
N ILE A 254 20.73 -18.01 23.46
CA ILE A 254 20.32 -17.63 22.11
C ILE A 254 20.04 -18.88 21.25
N ASP A 255 20.94 -19.86 21.30
CA ASP A 255 20.82 -21.11 20.56
C ASP A 255 19.70 -22.01 21.11
N GLU A 256 19.55 -22.08 22.44
CA GLU A 256 18.49 -22.88 23.10
C GLU A 256 17.09 -22.34 22.78
N VAL A 257 16.90 -21.02 22.82
CA VAL A 257 15.62 -20.37 22.50
C VAL A 257 15.37 -20.37 20.98
N GLY A 258 16.43 -20.43 20.18
CA GLY A 258 16.35 -20.36 18.73
C GLY A 258 16.00 -18.95 18.24
N VAL A 259 16.69 -17.93 18.75
CA VAL A 259 16.45 -16.53 18.34
C VAL A 259 16.78 -16.37 16.85
N ASP A 260 15.83 -15.85 16.07
CA ASP A 260 15.99 -15.62 14.63
C ASP A 260 17.31 -14.89 14.33
N TYR A 261 18.01 -15.33 13.28
CA TYR A 261 19.30 -14.82 12.79
C TYR A 261 20.50 -15.03 13.74
N ALA A 262 20.31 -14.78 15.04
CA ALA A 262 21.36 -14.88 16.06
C ALA A 262 21.78 -16.33 16.35
N SER A 263 20.82 -17.26 16.35
CA SER A 263 21.03 -18.70 16.56
C SER A 263 21.44 -19.46 15.31
N THR A 264 21.22 -18.88 14.13
CA THR A 264 21.48 -19.52 12.84
C THR A 264 22.82 -19.12 12.23
N ASN A 265 23.64 -18.34 12.95
CA ASN A 265 24.89 -17.76 12.48
C ASN A 265 24.71 -16.96 11.17
N ASP A 266 23.64 -16.18 11.10
CA ASP A 266 23.41 -15.26 9.99
C ASP A 266 24.57 -14.26 9.86
N GLN A 267 25.13 -14.15 8.65
CA GLN A 267 26.33 -13.35 8.41
C GLN A 267 26.08 -11.85 8.60
N ASP A 268 24.85 -11.40 8.39
CA ASP A 268 24.48 -10.00 8.54
C ASP A 268 24.12 -9.66 9.99
N TRP A 269 23.81 -10.64 10.85
CA TRP A 269 23.38 -10.38 12.24
C TRP A 269 24.26 -9.38 13.02
N PRO A 270 25.61 -9.46 12.98
CA PRO A 270 26.44 -8.58 13.80
C PRO A 270 26.43 -7.11 13.36
N ASN A 271 26.28 -6.82 12.06
CA ASN A 271 26.53 -5.49 11.49
C ASN A 271 25.52 -5.00 10.43
N GLY A 272 24.69 -5.90 9.91
CA GLY A 272 23.67 -5.63 8.91
C GLY A 272 22.29 -5.33 9.51
N PHE A 273 22.05 -5.71 10.76
CA PHE A 273 20.84 -5.35 11.50
C PHE A 273 21.05 -4.05 12.26
N THR A 274 20.03 -3.18 12.24
CA THR A 274 20.01 -1.96 13.03
C THR A 274 20.06 -2.28 14.52
N SER A 275 20.71 -1.40 15.27
CA SER A 275 20.87 -1.50 16.71
C SER A 275 20.52 -0.16 17.32
N PHE A 276 19.68 -0.19 18.34
CA PHE A 276 19.34 0.99 19.14
C PHE A 276 20.32 1.22 20.29
N GLU A 277 21.30 0.32 20.47
CA GLU A 277 22.30 0.28 21.55
C GLU A 277 21.70 0.00 22.93
N ILE A 278 20.45 0.39 23.16
CA ILE A 278 19.67 0.22 24.38
C ILE A 278 18.28 -0.29 23.99
N PRO A 279 17.70 -1.28 24.71
CA PRO A 279 16.33 -1.71 24.47
C PRO A 279 15.34 -0.53 24.49
N PRO A 280 14.40 -0.42 23.52
CA PRO A 280 13.48 0.73 23.45
C PRO A 280 12.73 1.00 24.76
N ARG A 281 12.32 -0.07 25.45
CA ARG A 281 11.59 0.02 26.74
C ARG A 281 12.39 0.70 27.84
N ASP A 282 13.72 0.55 27.83
CA ASP A 282 14.60 1.11 28.86
C ASP A 282 14.75 2.64 28.71
N VAL A 283 14.46 3.17 27.52
CA VAL A 283 14.40 4.61 27.23
C VAL A 283 12.95 5.13 27.17
N GLY A 284 11.99 4.36 27.69
CA GLY A 284 10.58 4.76 27.77
C GLY A 284 9.86 4.76 26.41
N LYS A 285 10.37 4.01 25.43
CA LYS A 285 9.77 3.86 24.10
C LYS A 285 9.16 2.45 23.96
N PRO A 286 8.08 2.27 23.18
CA PRO A 286 7.45 0.96 23.03
C PRO A 286 8.39 0.02 22.29
N SER A 287 8.44 -1.26 22.68
CA SER A 287 9.14 -2.31 21.92
C SER A 287 8.28 -2.85 20.79
N ILE A 288 8.91 -3.39 19.74
CA ILE A 288 8.22 -4.15 18.69
C ILE A 288 8.19 -5.62 19.06
N ARG A 289 6.99 -6.18 19.22
CA ARG A 289 6.74 -7.61 19.41
C ARG A 289 6.33 -8.22 18.08
N ARG A 290 7.20 -9.05 17.53
CA ARG A 290 6.91 -9.78 16.28
C ARG A 290 5.93 -10.92 16.55
N LEU A 291 4.98 -11.11 15.64
CA LEU A 291 4.02 -12.22 15.60
C LEU A 291 4.38 -13.25 14.52
N THR A 292 5.39 -12.95 13.72
CA THR A 292 5.96 -13.75 12.64
C THR A 292 7.49 -13.70 12.76
N GLY A 293 8.17 -14.75 12.31
CA GLY A 293 9.63 -14.88 12.38
C GLY A 293 10.27 -15.01 11.00
N GLU A 294 11.59 -15.17 10.96
CA GLU A 294 12.39 -15.23 9.73
C GLU A 294 11.78 -16.14 8.65
N SER A 295 11.49 -17.38 9.02
CA SER A 295 10.91 -18.40 8.15
C SER A 295 9.46 -18.74 8.51
N ASP A 296 9.04 -18.36 9.72
CA ASP A 296 7.76 -18.72 10.31
C ASP A 296 6.66 -17.69 10.05
N ASP A 297 5.68 -18.10 9.23
CA ASP A 297 4.48 -17.29 8.98
C ASP A 297 3.57 -17.24 10.20
N TYR A 298 2.50 -16.47 10.10
CA TYR A 298 1.49 -16.41 11.14
C TYR A 298 0.87 -17.79 11.40
N LYS A 299 1.02 -18.25 12.64
CA LYS A 299 0.42 -19.48 13.17
C LYS A 299 -0.59 -19.10 14.25
N ALA A 300 -1.59 -19.94 14.46
CA ALA A 300 -2.55 -19.74 15.53
C ALA A 300 -1.81 -19.74 16.88
N LEU A 301 -1.93 -18.65 17.63
CA LEU A 301 -1.11 -18.40 18.82
C LEU A 301 -1.47 -19.35 19.97
N LYS A 302 -2.73 -19.81 20.04
CA LYS A 302 -3.22 -20.72 21.10
C LYS A 302 -2.86 -20.19 22.50
N LEU A 303 -1.92 -20.84 23.19
CA LEU A 303 -1.44 -20.44 24.53
C LEU A 303 -0.63 -19.13 24.51
N GLY A 304 -0.07 -18.75 23.35
CA GLY A 304 0.68 -17.51 23.14
C GLY A 304 -0.18 -16.29 22.79
N LEU A 305 -1.52 -16.40 22.84
CA LEU A 305 -2.44 -15.32 22.47
C LEU A 305 -2.17 -14.01 23.23
N GLY A 306 -1.62 -14.11 24.44
CA GLY A 306 -1.28 -12.94 25.26
C GLY A 306 -0.28 -11.97 24.61
N ILE A 307 0.58 -12.45 23.70
CA ILE A 307 1.52 -11.59 22.95
C ILE A 307 0.74 -10.59 22.08
N LEU A 308 -0.38 -11.01 21.49
CA LEU A 308 -1.26 -10.18 20.68
C LEU A 308 -2.29 -9.40 21.53
N ASP A 309 -2.70 -9.91 22.69
CA ASP A 309 -3.73 -9.30 23.52
C ASP A 309 -3.19 -8.21 24.47
N PHE A 310 -3.51 -6.95 24.17
CA PHE A 310 -3.08 -5.77 24.92
C PHE A 310 -3.58 -5.73 26.36
N LYS A 311 -4.72 -6.34 26.69
CA LYS A 311 -5.27 -6.38 28.06
C LYS A 311 -4.72 -7.53 28.89
N SER A 312 -4.16 -8.56 28.26
CA SER A 312 -3.69 -9.77 28.96
C SER A 312 -2.28 -9.64 29.57
N THR A 313 -1.51 -8.62 29.18
CA THR A 313 -0.06 -8.52 29.41
C THR A 313 0.36 -7.35 30.31
N ASP A 314 -0.57 -6.77 31.08
CA ASP A 314 -0.35 -5.50 31.82
C ASP A 314 0.25 -4.38 30.93
N SER A 315 0.00 -4.45 29.61
CA SER A 315 0.57 -3.55 28.60
C SER A 315 -0.04 -2.14 28.64
N LEU A 316 -1.13 -1.95 29.41
CA LEU A 316 -1.87 -0.71 29.50
C LEU A 316 -1.60 -0.07 30.87
N ALA A 317 -1.16 1.19 30.85
CA ALA A 317 -0.96 1.97 32.07
C ALA A 317 -2.29 2.19 32.83
N VAL A 318 -3.41 2.28 32.11
CA VAL A 318 -4.76 2.50 32.64
C VAL A 318 -5.74 1.49 32.01
N PRO A 319 -5.94 0.30 32.63
CA PRO A 319 -6.67 -0.82 32.01
C PRO A 319 -8.13 -0.58 31.64
N HIS A 320 -8.80 0.37 32.30
CA HIS A 320 -10.20 0.71 32.01
C HIS A 320 -10.36 1.67 30.82
N LEU A 321 -9.27 2.25 30.33
CA LEU A 321 -9.26 3.07 29.11
C LEU A 321 -8.87 2.20 27.91
N GLY A 322 -9.34 2.58 26.72
CA GLY A 322 -8.98 1.88 25.49
C GLY A 322 -7.49 2.05 25.13
N VAL A 323 -7.00 1.20 24.22
CA VAL A 323 -5.61 1.27 23.73
C VAL A 323 -5.33 2.64 23.08
N TYR A 324 -6.27 3.15 22.28
CA TYR A 324 -6.20 4.47 21.61
C TYR A 324 -6.07 5.69 22.54
N HIS A 325 -6.34 5.54 23.84
CA HIS A 325 -6.28 6.67 24.77
C HIS A 325 -4.82 7.08 25.01
N GLU A 326 -4.52 8.39 24.98
CA GLU A 326 -3.15 8.95 25.11
C GLU A 326 -2.30 8.33 26.23
N LYS A 327 -2.91 8.11 27.42
CA LYS A 327 -2.28 7.51 28.60
C LYS A 327 -1.82 6.06 28.41
N ASN A 328 -2.45 5.32 27.51
CA ASN A 328 -2.06 3.96 27.18
C ASN A 328 -1.19 3.94 25.92
N LEU A 329 -1.60 4.70 24.90
CA LEU A 329 -1.10 4.59 23.54
C LEU A 329 0.43 4.62 23.46
N PHE A 330 1.08 5.67 23.95
CA PHE A 330 2.51 5.87 23.69
C PHE A 330 3.44 4.92 24.46
N GLY A 331 2.98 4.32 25.57
CA GLY A 331 3.77 3.37 26.36
C GLY A 331 3.52 1.89 26.03
N THR A 332 2.49 1.58 25.26
CA THR A 332 2.14 0.20 24.91
C THR A 332 3.03 -0.34 23.78
N ASP A 333 3.57 -1.54 23.94
CA ASP A 333 4.35 -2.22 22.89
C ASP A 333 3.56 -2.42 21.59
N VAL A 334 4.26 -2.39 20.47
CA VAL A 334 3.70 -2.61 19.13
C VAL A 334 3.66 -4.10 18.82
N ARG A 335 2.59 -4.55 18.16
CA ARG A 335 2.50 -5.90 17.58
C ARG A 335 2.73 -5.78 16.08
N LEU A 336 3.71 -6.50 15.54
CA LEU A 336 4.05 -6.50 14.11
C LEU A 336 3.88 -7.92 13.55
N ALA A 337 3.11 -8.06 12.47
CA ALA A 337 2.99 -9.30 11.72
C ALA A 337 3.28 -9.04 10.23
N VAL A 338 4.19 -9.81 9.64
CA VAL A 338 4.43 -9.84 8.18
C VAL A 338 3.85 -11.16 7.68
N VAL A 339 2.73 -11.07 6.97
CA VAL A 339 1.82 -12.19 6.71
C VAL A 339 1.65 -12.36 5.21
N LYS A 340 1.80 -13.60 4.71
CA LYS A 340 1.52 -13.84 3.29
C LYS A 340 0.03 -13.77 3.00
N LYS A 341 -0.33 -13.32 1.80
CA LYS A 341 -1.71 -13.36 1.29
C LYS A 341 -2.16 -14.80 1.02
N ASN A 342 -2.53 -15.50 2.08
CA ASN A 342 -3.03 -16.87 2.03
C ASN A 342 -4.26 -17.01 2.92
N SER A 343 -5.34 -17.58 2.40
CA SER A 343 -6.63 -17.68 3.08
C SER A 343 -6.55 -18.44 4.40
N THR A 344 -5.72 -19.49 4.48
CA THR A 344 -5.57 -20.29 5.71
C THR A 344 -4.78 -19.53 6.77
N VAL A 345 -3.76 -18.78 6.38
CA VAL A 345 -2.97 -17.94 7.29
C VAL A 345 -3.81 -16.78 7.82
N LEU A 346 -4.47 -16.04 6.93
CA LEU A 346 -5.36 -14.93 7.29
C LEU A 346 -6.52 -15.39 8.18
N LYS A 347 -7.08 -16.57 7.93
CA LYS A 347 -8.10 -17.17 8.81
C LYS A 347 -7.60 -17.34 10.24
N LYS A 348 -6.35 -17.79 10.43
CA LYS A 348 -5.75 -17.95 11.77
C LYS A 348 -5.62 -16.60 12.47
N LEU A 349 -5.08 -15.60 11.77
CA LEU A 349 -4.95 -14.23 12.28
C LEU A 349 -6.30 -13.65 12.70
N VAL A 350 -7.31 -13.75 11.83
CA VAL A 350 -8.68 -13.29 12.12
C VAL A 350 -9.28 -14.02 13.33
N ASN A 351 -9.08 -15.33 13.45
CA ASN A 351 -9.60 -16.10 14.58
C ASN A 351 -8.94 -15.71 15.91
N ASP A 352 -7.63 -15.51 15.93
CA ASP A 352 -6.91 -15.07 17.12
C ASP A 352 -7.34 -13.65 17.51
N LEU A 353 -7.46 -12.72 16.55
CA LEU A 353 -7.98 -11.36 16.79
C LEU A 353 -9.40 -11.38 17.39
N LYS A 354 -10.29 -12.24 16.88
CA LYS A 354 -11.64 -12.42 17.44
C LYS A 354 -11.65 -12.98 18.85
N SER A 355 -10.55 -13.62 19.27
CA SER A 355 -10.42 -14.28 20.57
C SER A 355 -9.78 -13.38 21.63
N LEU A 356 -9.38 -12.15 21.29
CA LEU A 356 -8.78 -11.22 22.24
C LEU A 356 -9.80 -10.72 23.27
N GLN A 357 -9.31 -10.47 24.48
CA GLN A 357 -10.04 -9.71 25.50
C GLN A 357 -10.04 -8.21 25.17
N THR A 358 -8.98 -7.73 24.52
CA THR A 358 -8.94 -6.37 23.99
C THR A 358 -10.03 -6.18 22.94
N ASN A 359 -10.85 -5.15 23.13
CA ASN A 359 -11.85 -4.77 22.13
C ASN A 359 -11.14 -4.22 20.89
N LEU A 360 -11.28 -4.90 19.75
CA LEU A 360 -10.62 -4.55 18.50
C LEU A 360 -10.95 -3.12 17.99
N ARG A 361 -12.09 -2.56 18.43
CA ARG A 361 -12.48 -1.16 18.15
C ARG A 361 -11.62 -0.12 18.87
N GLU A 362 -10.85 -0.54 19.87
CA GLU A 362 -9.98 0.32 20.67
C GLU A 362 -8.54 0.38 20.11
N ILE A 363 -8.19 -0.46 19.14
CA ILE A 363 -6.80 -0.65 18.68
C ILE A 363 -6.54 0.22 17.44
N PRO A 364 -5.66 1.23 17.52
CA PRO A 364 -5.16 1.90 16.32
C PRO A 364 -4.20 0.96 15.59
N ALA A 365 -4.57 0.58 14.37
CA ALA A 365 -3.83 -0.40 13.58
C ALA A 365 -3.46 0.16 12.20
N LEU A 366 -2.34 -0.29 11.65
CA LEU A 366 -1.92 -0.05 10.28
C LEU A 366 -1.88 -1.39 9.53
N ILE A 367 -2.60 -1.47 8.42
CA ILE A 367 -2.57 -2.60 7.50
C ILE A 367 -1.93 -2.10 6.20
N ILE A 368 -0.76 -2.64 5.89
CA ILE A 368 -0.05 -2.39 4.62
C ILE A 368 -0.35 -3.58 3.71
N ASP A 369 -0.85 -3.33 2.52
CA ASP A 369 -1.10 -4.36 1.51
C ASP A 369 -0.11 -4.23 0.37
N ASP A 370 1.04 -4.90 0.47
CA ASP A 370 2.06 -4.91 -0.58
C ASP A 370 1.68 -5.86 -1.71
N GLU A 371 1.97 -5.48 -2.96
CA GLU A 371 1.50 -6.20 -4.16
C GLU A 371 -0.03 -6.41 -4.15
N ALA A 372 -0.78 -5.35 -3.83
CA ALA A 372 -2.24 -5.39 -3.79
C ALA A 372 -2.85 -5.98 -5.07
N ASP A 373 -2.19 -5.79 -6.22
CA ASP A 373 -2.62 -6.25 -7.54
C ASP A 373 -2.68 -7.78 -7.71
N GLN A 374 -1.98 -8.55 -6.88
CA GLN A 374 -1.92 -10.02 -7.03
C GLN A 374 -3.14 -10.77 -6.48
N ALA A 375 -3.81 -10.20 -5.47
CA ALA A 375 -4.92 -10.84 -4.77
C ALA A 375 -6.27 -10.11 -4.91
N SER A 376 -6.25 -8.82 -5.25
CA SER A 376 -7.45 -7.98 -5.26
C SER A 376 -8.33 -8.14 -6.51
N VAL A 377 -7.79 -8.64 -7.64
CA VAL A 377 -8.49 -8.59 -8.94
C VAL A 377 -9.22 -9.88 -9.30
N ASN A 378 -10.55 -9.80 -9.39
CA ASN A 378 -11.40 -10.76 -10.08
C ASN A 378 -11.34 -10.51 -11.60
N THR A 379 -10.71 -11.39 -12.36
CA THR A 379 -10.71 -11.32 -13.83
C THR A 379 -11.79 -12.22 -14.42
N THR A 380 -12.76 -11.64 -15.13
CA THR A 380 -13.88 -12.29 -15.81
C THR A 380 -13.42 -13.00 -17.09
N ARG A 381 -12.70 -14.13 -16.97
CA ARG A 381 -12.44 -15.03 -18.11
C ARG A 381 -13.08 -16.40 -17.84
N PRO A 382 -13.65 -17.09 -18.85
CA PRO A 382 -14.18 -18.44 -18.70
C PRO A 382 -13.01 -19.41 -18.51
N LYS A 383 -13.00 -20.15 -17.40
CA LYS A 383 -11.75 -20.62 -16.78
C LYS A 383 -11.74 -22.15 -16.49
N LYS A 384 -10.56 -22.77 -16.67
CA LYS A 384 -10.26 -24.20 -16.43
C LYS A 384 -10.36 -24.53 -14.92
N ALA A 385 -10.17 -25.78 -14.50
CA ALA A 385 -10.29 -26.15 -13.08
C ALA A 385 -9.31 -25.39 -12.15
N ARG A 386 -8.04 -25.27 -12.55
CA ARG A 386 -6.98 -24.54 -11.80
C ARG A 386 -7.33 -23.07 -11.58
N ASP A 387 -7.88 -22.47 -12.62
CA ASP A 387 -8.26 -21.07 -12.62
C ASP A 387 -9.39 -20.74 -11.62
N LYS A 388 -10.29 -21.70 -11.34
CA LYS A 388 -11.36 -21.56 -10.34
C LYS A 388 -10.84 -21.65 -8.91
N GLU A 389 -9.81 -22.45 -8.66
CA GLU A 389 -9.17 -22.55 -7.35
C GLU A 389 -8.42 -21.26 -7.00
N GLU A 390 -7.68 -20.70 -7.97
CA GLU A 390 -7.00 -19.40 -7.82
C GLU A 390 -8.00 -18.26 -7.58
N GLU A 391 -9.13 -18.22 -8.30
CA GLU A 391 -10.20 -17.24 -8.09
C GLU A 391 -10.87 -17.36 -6.71
N LYS A 392 -11.12 -18.59 -6.26
CA LYS A 392 -11.67 -18.85 -4.92
C LYS A 392 -10.72 -18.42 -3.80
N GLU A 393 -9.43 -18.66 -3.97
CA GLU A 393 -8.40 -18.25 -3.00
C GLU A 393 -8.35 -16.72 -2.90
N ARG A 394 -8.32 -16.00 -4.05
CA ARG A 394 -8.39 -14.53 -4.09
C ARG A 394 -9.63 -13.96 -3.41
N THR A 395 -10.80 -14.49 -3.75
CA THR A 395 -12.07 -14.10 -3.11
C THR A 395 -12.02 -14.33 -1.60
N SER A 396 -11.42 -15.44 -1.16
CA SER A 396 -11.27 -15.75 0.27
C SER A 396 -10.30 -14.78 0.97
N ILE A 397 -9.19 -14.44 0.34
CA ILE A 397 -8.21 -13.44 0.84
C ILE A 397 -8.90 -12.09 1.02
N ASN A 398 -9.57 -11.58 -0.02
CA ASN A 398 -10.30 -10.31 0.05
C ASN A 398 -11.37 -10.31 1.15
N GLY A 399 -12.09 -11.44 1.31
CA GLY A 399 -13.06 -11.61 2.38
C GLY A 399 -12.43 -11.54 3.79
N TYR A 400 -11.23 -12.09 3.99
CA TYR A 400 -10.53 -11.99 5.27
C TYR A 400 -9.96 -10.59 5.52
N ILE A 401 -9.43 -9.89 4.50
CA ILE A 401 -8.97 -8.51 4.66
C ILE A 401 -10.15 -7.60 5.00
N SER A 402 -11.29 -7.75 4.32
CA SER A 402 -12.52 -7.02 4.64
C SER A 402 -13.03 -7.33 6.05
N THR A 403 -12.90 -8.59 6.48
CA THR A 403 -13.19 -8.99 7.87
C THR A 403 -12.26 -8.30 8.88
N LEU A 404 -10.96 -8.21 8.61
CA LEU A 404 -10.01 -7.49 9.46
C LEU A 404 -10.41 -6.02 9.62
N LEU A 405 -10.72 -5.34 8.52
CA LEU A 405 -11.14 -3.93 8.51
C LEU A 405 -12.47 -3.71 9.23
N THR A 406 -13.42 -4.64 9.10
CA THR A 406 -14.70 -4.60 9.81
C THR A 406 -14.53 -4.76 11.32
N LEU A 407 -13.66 -5.69 11.74
CA LEU A 407 -13.39 -5.95 13.15
C LEU A 407 -12.61 -4.82 13.82
N MET A 408 -11.74 -4.15 13.06
CA MET A 408 -10.86 -3.08 13.54
C MET A 408 -11.21 -1.75 12.83
N PRO A 409 -12.28 -1.06 13.25
CA PRO A 409 -12.74 0.16 12.58
C PRO A 409 -11.82 1.36 12.77
N ARG A 410 -10.77 1.26 13.60
CA ARG A 410 -9.65 2.22 13.72
C ARG A 410 -8.42 1.81 12.92
N ALA A 411 -8.44 0.66 12.24
CA ALA A 411 -7.37 0.26 11.34
C ALA A 411 -7.34 1.21 10.14
N GLN A 412 -6.14 1.53 9.68
CA GLN A 412 -5.92 2.26 8.44
C GLN A 412 -5.37 1.28 7.41
N TYR A 413 -5.81 1.40 6.17
CA TYR A 413 -5.43 0.51 5.08
C TYR A 413 -4.64 1.28 4.03
N VAL A 414 -3.43 0.82 3.72
CA VAL A 414 -2.59 1.41 2.68
C VAL A 414 -2.17 0.32 1.72
N ALA A 415 -2.75 0.34 0.51
CA ALA A 415 -2.35 -0.56 -0.56
C ALA A 415 -1.12 -0.01 -1.28
N TYR A 416 -0.12 -0.86 -1.50
CA TYR A 416 1.05 -0.55 -2.32
C TYR A 416 1.01 -1.37 -3.60
N THR A 417 1.25 -0.71 -4.74
CA THR A 417 1.28 -1.41 -6.03
C THR A 417 2.16 -0.70 -7.05
N ALA A 418 2.72 -1.47 -7.98
CA ALA A 418 3.36 -0.93 -9.18
C ALA A 418 2.41 -0.75 -10.36
N THR A 419 1.22 -1.35 -10.27
CA THR A 419 0.24 -1.45 -11.35
C THR A 419 -1.12 -1.05 -10.79
N PRO A 420 -1.36 0.27 -10.62
CA PRO A 420 -2.59 0.73 -9.99
C PRO A 420 -3.84 0.20 -10.69
N PHE A 421 -3.75 -0.05 -12.00
CA PHE A 421 -4.77 -0.68 -12.83
C PHE A 421 -5.45 -1.88 -12.16
N ALA A 422 -4.71 -2.85 -11.65
CA ALA A 422 -5.28 -4.05 -11.08
C ALA A 422 -6.18 -3.76 -9.85
N ASN A 423 -5.70 -2.94 -8.91
CA ASN A 423 -6.45 -2.62 -7.67
C ASN A 423 -7.61 -1.65 -7.87
N VAL A 424 -7.49 -0.83 -8.91
CA VAL A 424 -8.45 0.21 -9.27
C VAL A 424 -9.59 -0.33 -10.16
N PHE A 425 -9.39 -1.50 -10.78
CA PHE A 425 -10.37 -2.15 -11.66
C PHE A 425 -11.18 -3.28 -11.01
N VAL A 426 -11.04 -3.49 -9.69
CA VAL A 426 -12.00 -4.35 -8.98
C VAL A 426 -13.38 -3.70 -9.08
N ASP A 427 -14.41 -4.46 -9.47
CA ASP A 427 -15.78 -3.92 -9.51
C ASP A 427 -16.07 -3.36 -8.11
N PRO A 428 -16.50 -2.09 -7.97
CA PRO A 428 -16.87 -1.53 -6.67
C PRO A 428 -17.82 -2.47 -5.93
N GLU A 429 -18.71 -3.18 -6.61
CA GLU A 429 -19.62 -4.15 -5.98
C GLU A 429 -18.93 -5.40 -5.41
N ASP A 430 -17.77 -5.82 -5.95
CA ASP A 430 -17.01 -6.99 -5.50
C ASP A 430 -16.04 -6.69 -4.34
N SER A 431 -15.74 -5.41 -4.07
CA SER A 431 -14.68 -5.00 -3.14
C SER A 431 -14.88 -3.65 -2.44
N GLN A 432 -16.13 -3.22 -2.20
CA GLN A 432 -16.45 -1.93 -1.56
C GLN A 432 -15.59 -1.60 -0.33
N ASP A 433 -15.10 -2.63 0.37
CA ASP A 433 -14.28 -2.48 1.57
C ASP A 433 -12.76 -2.33 1.35
N LEU A 434 -12.19 -2.57 0.17
CA LEU A 434 -10.72 -2.54 -0.04
C LEU A 434 -10.28 -1.43 -1.00
N PHE A 435 -11.23 -0.79 -1.68
CA PHE A 435 -10.94 0.29 -2.61
C PHE A 435 -10.43 1.55 -1.88
N PRO A 436 -9.41 2.26 -2.40
CA PRO A 436 -8.94 3.51 -1.81
C PRO A 436 -10.04 4.57 -1.87
N LYS A 437 -10.48 5.05 -0.70
CA LYS A 437 -11.57 6.04 -0.60
C LYS A 437 -11.08 7.43 -0.19
N ASP A 438 -9.87 7.54 0.35
CA ASP A 438 -9.35 8.79 0.94
C ASP A 438 -8.23 9.41 0.13
N PHE A 439 -7.31 8.61 -0.42
CA PHE A 439 -6.16 9.16 -1.12
C PHE A 439 -5.46 8.20 -2.07
N ILE A 440 -4.81 8.80 -3.07
CA ILE A 440 -3.86 8.15 -3.95
C ILE A 440 -2.57 8.97 -3.96
N VAL A 441 -1.47 8.40 -3.45
CA VAL A 441 -0.14 9.01 -3.49
C VAL A 441 0.68 8.32 -4.56
N SER A 442 1.39 9.09 -5.39
CA SER A 442 2.37 8.53 -6.32
C SER A 442 3.77 8.73 -5.77
N LEU A 443 4.56 7.66 -5.69
CA LEU A 443 5.97 7.73 -5.38
C LEU A 443 6.72 8.13 -6.64
N THR A 444 7.30 9.33 -6.65
CA THR A 444 8.26 9.73 -7.67
C THR A 444 9.51 8.84 -7.58
N PRO A 445 9.97 8.24 -8.68
CA PRO A 445 11.27 7.58 -8.70
C PRO A 445 12.36 8.62 -8.42
N SER A 446 13.05 8.51 -7.28
CA SER A 446 14.25 9.32 -7.04
C SER A 446 15.46 8.60 -7.65
N PRO A 447 16.33 9.29 -8.43
CA PRO A 447 17.51 8.68 -9.06
C PRO A 447 18.42 7.95 -8.07
N ALA A 448 18.41 8.33 -6.79
CA ALA A 448 19.16 7.69 -5.72
C ALA A 448 18.66 6.28 -5.39
N TYR A 449 17.37 5.98 -5.53
CA TYR A 449 16.80 4.64 -5.34
C TYR A 449 17.15 3.68 -6.48
N MET A 450 17.30 4.22 -7.69
CA MET A 450 17.61 3.45 -8.90
C MET A 450 19.09 3.04 -8.99
N GLY A 451 19.97 3.61 -8.15
CA GLY A 451 21.42 3.40 -8.18
C GLY A 451 22.00 2.48 -7.10
N GLY A 452 21.19 2.06 -6.13
CA GLY A 452 21.63 1.16 -5.05
C GLY A 452 21.71 -0.29 -5.51
N LYS A 453 22.91 -0.87 -5.50
CA LYS A 453 23.15 -2.30 -5.84
C LYS A 453 22.41 -3.31 -4.95
N ASP A 454 21.85 -2.86 -3.82
CA ASP A 454 21.22 -3.73 -2.82
C ASP A 454 19.68 -3.75 -2.89
N PHE A 455 19.07 -3.11 -3.90
CA PHE A 455 17.61 -3.12 -4.11
C PHE A 455 17.23 -3.91 -5.35
N HIS A 456 17.66 -5.17 -5.41
CA HIS A 456 17.11 -6.13 -6.36
C HIS A 456 15.75 -6.61 -5.85
N ASP A 457 14.72 -5.82 -6.13
CA ASP A 457 13.35 -6.35 -6.24
C ASP A 457 13.37 -7.31 -7.45
N LEU A 458 13.20 -8.61 -7.17
CA LEU A 458 13.11 -9.73 -8.13
C LEU A 458 14.42 -10.32 -8.70
N ASP A 459 15.37 -10.74 -7.86
CA ASP A 459 16.32 -11.78 -8.29
C ASP A 459 15.75 -13.17 -8.00
N VAL A 460 15.12 -13.76 -9.03
CA VAL A 460 14.89 -15.21 -9.09
C VAL A 460 16.23 -15.84 -9.52
N PRO A 461 16.86 -16.71 -8.71
CA PRO A 461 18.07 -17.38 -9.15
C PRO A 461 17.73 -18.37 -10.27
N GLY A 462 18.23 -18.14 -11.50
CA GLY A 462 18.33 -19.20 -12.52
C GLY A 462 17.76 -18.94 -13.91
N HIS A 463 17.97 -17.77 -14.53
CA HIS A 463 17.86 -17.64 -15.99
C HIS A 463 19.14 -17.03 -16.59
N GLU A 464 20.08 -17.90 -16.97
CA GLU A 464 21.09 -17.53 -17.96
C GLU A 464 20.40 -17.31 -19.30
N VAL A 465 20.25 -16.05 -19.71
CA VAL A 465 19.95 -15.72 -21.10
C VAL A 465 21.29 -15.59 -21.82
N GLY A 466 21.62 -16.62 -22.61
CA GLY A 466 22.81 -16.65 -23.44
C GLY A 466 22.87 -15.47 -24.42
N GLY A 467 23.73 -14.49 -24.11
CA GLY A 467 24.08 -13.40 -25.00
C GLY A 467 25.27 -13.79 -25.89
N VAL A 468 24.97 -14.12 -27.14
CA VAL A 468 25.96 -14.26 -28.22
C VAL A 468 26.66 -12.91 -28.41
N SER A 469 27.92 -12.78 -28.02
CA SER A 469 28.78 -11.66 -28.46
C SER A 469 29.80 -12.16 -29.49
N GLY A 470 29.37 -12.16 -30.74
CA GLY A 470 30.28 -12.17 -31.87
C GLY A 470 30.84 -10.77 -32.08
N LEU A 471 32.04 -10.50 -31.56
CA LEU A 471 32.87 -9.38 -32.00
C LEU A 471 34.27 -9.90 -32.32
N VAL A 472 34.48 -10.12 -33.61
CA VAL A 472 35.76 -10.43 -34.23
C VAL A 472 36.70 -9.24 -34.00
N LYS A 473 37.70 -9.42 -33.14
CA LYS A 473 38.89 -8.55 -33.12
C LYS A 473 39.84 -9.03 -34.23
N GLY A 474 40.03 -8.19 -35.24
CA GLY A 474 41.15 -8.29 -36.14
C GLY A 474 42.42 -7.85 -35.43
N GLU A 475 43.41 -8.73 -35.38
CA GLU A 475 44.81 -8.37 -35.18
C GLU A 475 45.67 -8.95 -36.30
N ASN A 476 46.59 -8.10 -36.75
CA ASN A 476 47.44 -8.28 -37.91
C ASN A 476 48.50 -9.38 -37.71
N LEU A 477 48.54 -10.24 -38.71
CA LEU A 477 49.71 -10.90 -39.30
C LEU A 477 51.01 -10.06 -39.25
N ARG A 478 52.07 -10.54 -38.58
CA ARG A 478 53.30 -11.15 -39.18
C ARG A 478 54.52 -11.17 -38.24
N ALA A 479 55.21 -12.31 -38.36
CA ALA A 479 56.61 -12.64 -38.08
C ALA A 479 56.99 -12.93 -36.62
#